data_AF-K6CCA4-F1
#
_entry.id   AF-K6CCA4-F1
#
_cell.length_a   1.000
_cell.length_b   1.000
_cell.length_c   1.000
_cell.angle_alpha   90.00
_cell.angle_beta   90.00
_cell.angle_gamma   90.00
#
_symmetry.space_group_name_H-M   'P 1'
#
loop_
_entity.id
_entity.type
_entity.pdbx_description
1 polymer ?
#
loop_
_entity_poly.entity_id
_entity_poly.type
_entity_poly.pdbx_seq_one_letter_code
_entity_poly.pdbx_strand_id
1 'polypeptide(L)'
;MSNEQNFDPLLGFKQLSGMWEKQLNGVLYNLTDNKEFVRTASAGLNTYSRYMKQLRKNQEFVAALMNIPTKKDVANAAKLSVQAEEKMDLLEEQIWNLQDSVSSISKENVRMFEEVVTIVMQMKNEFQKVSQEMAEMQNVKAELSSLKNLIEKKEKEQQKKESKKLQDKELVLTGTNTSK
;
A
#
# COMPACT_ATOMS: atom_id res chain seq x y z
N MET A 1 -98.56 1.63 -22.85
CA MET A 1 -97.68 2.41 -23.75
C MET A 1 -96.45 2.79 -22.94
N SER A 2 -95.26 2.56 -23.53
CA SER A 2 -93.93 3.12 -23.18
C SER A 2 -93.35 2.88 -21.78
N ASN A 3 -92.56 1.80 -21.64
CA ASN A 3 -91.45 1.75 -20.69
C ASN A 3 -90.34 2.65 -21.22
N GLU A 4 -90.18 3.82 -20.62
CA GLU A 4 -89.06 4.73 -20.89
C GLU A 4 -87.78 4.08 -20.35
N GLN A 5 -87.07 3.36 -21.21
CA GLN A 5 -85.69 2.97 -20.95
C GLN A 5 -84.86 4.25 -20.88
N ASN A 6 -84.38 4.59 -19.68
CA ASN A 6 -83.35 5.60 -19.46
C ASN A 6 -82.19 5.33 -20.43
N PHE A 7 -82.11 6.13 -21.48
CA PHE A 7 -81.00 6.10 -22.42
C PHE A 7 -79.77 6.65 -21.69
N ASP A 8 -78.91 5.76 -21.21
CA ASP A 8 -77.66 6.11 -20.57
C ASP A 8 -76.60 6.42 -21.66
N PRO A 9 -76.23 7.70 -21.87
CA PRO A 9 -75.30 8.09 -22.93
C PRO A 9 -73.90 7.49 -22.77
N LEU A 10 -73.54 7.05 -21.55
CA LEU A 10 -72.25 6.39 -21.28
C LEU A 10 -72.19 4.97 -21.85
N LEU A 11 -73.33 4.25 -21.86
CA LEU A 11 -73.43 2.93 -22.48
C LEU A 11 -73.29 3.02 -24.01
N GLY A 12 -73.83 4.06 -24.63
CA GLY A 12 -73.67 4.34 -26.06
C GLY A 12 -72.22 4.65 -26.45
N PHE A 13 -71.53 5.49 -25.65
CA PHE A 13 -70.11 5.79 -25.87
C PHE A 13 -69.23 4.53 -25.73
N LYS A 14 -69.52 3.67 -24.74
CA LYS A 14 -68.78 2.40 -24.54
C LYS A 14 -68.99 1.41 -25.69
N GLN A 15 -70.20 1.34 -26.26
CA GLN A 15 -70.46 0.51 -27.43
C GLN A 15 -69.76 1.05 -28.68
N LEU A 16 -69.79 2.38 -28.87
CA LEU A 16 -69.09 3.04 -29.95
C LEU A 16 -67.58 2.84 -29.83
N SER A 17 -66.99 3.06 -28.65
CA SER A 17 -65.56 2.85 -28.41
C SER A 17 -65.17 1.39 -28.64
N GLY A 18 -65.98 0.43 -28.17
CA GLY A 18 -65.75 -1.00 -28.41
C GLY A 18 -65.85 -1.41 -29.88
N MET A 19 -66.72 -0.77 -30.67
CA MET A 19 -66.79 -0.96 -32.12
C MET A 19 -65.58 -0.37 -32.82
N TRP A 20 -65.17 0.85 -32.44
CA TRP A 20 -63.97 1.51 -32.95
C TRP A 20 -62.71 0.71 -32.65
N GLU A 21 -62.57 0.19 -31.43
CA GLU A 21 -61.47 -0.67 -31.04
C GLU A 21 -61.43 -1.92 -31.90
N LYS A 22 -62.55 -2.62 -32.09
CA LYS A 22 -62.59 -3.82 -32.94
C LYS A 22 -62.26 -3.53 -34.40
N GLN A 23 -62.74 -2.41 -34.94
CA GLN A 23 -62.46 -2.00 -36.31
C GLN A 23 -60.98 -1.61 -36.50
N LEU A 24 -60.41 -0.86 -35.55
CA LEU A 24 -59.00 -0.53 -35.54
C LEU A 24 -58.13 -1.77 -35.36
N ASN A 25 -58.51 -2.69 -34.48
CA ASN A 25 -57.77 -3.94 -34.29
C ASN A 25 -57.80 -4.79 -35.56
N GLY A 26 -58.96 -4.92 -36.22
CA GLY A 26 -59.08 -5.63 -37.48
C GLY A 26 -58.20 -5.04 -38.59
N VAL A 27 -58.14 -3.71 -38.68
CA VAL A 27 -57.25 -3.01 -39.62
C VAL A 27 -55.78 -3.23 -39.26
N LEU A 28 -55.41 -3.13 -37.97
CA LEU A 28 -54.06 -3.37 -37.48
C LEU A 28 -53.60 -4.82 -37.74
N TYR A 29 -54.47 -5.80 -37.50
CA TYR A 29 -54.19 -7.20 -37.80
C TYR A 29 -53.98 -7.39 -39.30
N ASN A 30 -54.88 -6.87 -40.15
CA ASN A 30 -54.74 -6.97 -41.61
C ASN A 30 -53.49 -6.28 -42.16
N LEU A 31 -53.08 -5.15 -41.56
CA LEU A 31 -51.86 -4.44 -41.94
C LEU A 31 -50.59 -5.14 -41.44
N THR A 32 -50.63 -5.69 -40.23
CA THR A 32 -49.47 -6.38 -39.60
C THR A 32 -49.24 -7.76 -40.20
N ASP A 33 -50.30 -8.47 -40.57
CA ASP A 33 -50.23 -9.81 -41.18
C ASP A 33 -49.78 -9.74 -42.65
N ASN A 34 -49.85 -8.55 -43.28
CA ASN A 34 -49.31 -8.33 -44.61
C ASN A 34 -47.80 -8.05 -44.56
N LYS A 35 -47.01 -9.09 -44.82
CA LYS A 35 -45.54 -9.04 -44.89
C LYS A 35 -44.99 -7.93 -45.80
N GLU A 36 -45.68 -7.60 -46.89
CA GLU A 36 -45.27 -6.52 -47.80
C GLU A 36 -45.49 -5.12 -47.20
N PHE A 37 -46.56 -4.94 -46.41
CA PHE A 37 -46.79 -3.71 -45.66
C PHE A 37 -45.72 -3.54 -44.57
N VAL A 38 -45.43 -4.59 -43.81
CA VAL A 38 -44.38 -4.54 -42.77
C VAL A 38 -43.01 -4.22 -43.39
N ARG A 39 -42.70 -4.79 -44.56
CA ARG A 39 -41.43 -4.53 -45.28
C ARG A 39 -41.35 -3.09 -45.81
N THR A 40 -42.42 -2.58 -46.40
CA THR A 40 -42.50 -1.21 -46.93
C THR A 40 -42.51 -0.17 -45.81
N ALA A 41 -43.24 -0.42 -44.73
CA ALA A 41 -43.21 0.39 -43.51
C ALA A 41 -41.80 0.40 -42.89
N SER A 42 -41.13 -0.75 -42.80
CA SER A 42 -39.74 -0.84 -42.32
C SER A 42 -38.78 -0.07 -43.22
N ALA A 43 -38.94 -0.13 -44.54
CA ALA A 43 -38.14 0.65 -45.49
C ALA A 43 -38.41 2.16 -45.37
N GLY A 44 -39.68 2.55 -45.17
CA GLY A 44 -40.09 3.92 -44.91
C GLY A 44 -39.50 4.46 -43.60
N LEU A 45 -39.56 3.68 -42.52
CA LEU A 45 -38.96 4.00 -41.23
C LEU A 45 -37.43 4.12 -41.32
N ASN A 46 -36.78 3.25 -42.10
CA ASN A 46 -35.34 3.35 -42.37
C ASN A 46 -34.99 4.64 -43.11
N THR A 47 -35.80 5.04 -44.08
CA THR A 47 -35.61 6.28 -44.85
C THR A 47 -35.86 7.51 -43.97
N TYR A 48 -36.91 7.48 -43.15
CA TYR A 48 -37.21 8.51 -42.16
C TYR A 48 -36.08 8.65 -41.12
N SER A 49 -35.52 7.53 -40.65
CA SER A 49 -34.35 7.54 -39.77
C SER A 49 -33.12 8.18 -40.42
N ARG A 50 -32.87 7.92 -41.72
CA ARG A 50 -31.81 8.59 -42.48
C ARG A 50 -32.05 10.09 -42.60
N TYR A 51 -33.28 10.51 -42.90
CA TYR A 51 -33.65 11.92 -42.99
C TYR A 51 -33.51 12.64 -41.63
N MET A 52 -33.97 12.00 -40.55
CA MET A 52 -33.82 12.52 -39.19
C MET A 52 -32.35 12.66 -38.79
N LYS A 53 -31.48 11.72 -39.18
CA LYS A 53 -30.03 11.85 -39.00
C LYS A 53 -29.46 13.05 -39.74
N GLN A 54 -29.93 13.33 -40.95
CA GLN A 54 -29.48 14.49 -41.72
C GLN A 54 -29.95 15.81 -41.09
N LEU A 55 -31.19 15.87 -40.60
CA LEU A 55 -31.68 17.03 -39.85
C LEU A 55 -30.88 17.27 -38.57
N ARG A 56 -30.54 16.22 -37.82
CA ARG A 56 -29.66 16.35 -36.64
C ARG A 56 -28.27 16.87 -37.01
N LYS A 57 -27.69 16.42 -38.13
CA LYS A 57 -26.40 16.96 -38.61
C LYS A 57 -26.49 18.43 -39.00
N ASN A 58 -27.55 18.83 -39.69
CA ASN A 58 -27.76 20.24 -40.04
C ASN A 58 -27.99 21.10 -38.80
N GLN A 59 -28.73 20.58 -37.81
CA GLN A 59 -28.90 21.23 -36.52
C GLN A 59 -27.57 21.38 -35.78
N GLU A 60 -26.69 20.36 -35.82
CA GLU A 60 -25.34 20.44 -35.26
C GLU A 60 -24.48 21.50 -35.97
N PHE A 61 -24.59 21.64 -37.29
CA PHE A 61 -23.90 22.67 -38.06
C PHE A 61 -24.39 24.09 -37.72
N VAL A 62 -25.71 24.28 -37.65
CA VAL A 62 -26.31 25.58 -37.27
C VAL A 62 -26.01 25.93 -35.81
N ALA A 63 -26.03 24.93 -34.92
CA ALA A 63 -25.67 25.11 -33.52
C ALA A 63 -24.18 25.46 -33.36
N ALA A 64 -23.29 24.88 -34.17
CA ALA A 64 -21.89 25.25 -34.22
C ALA A 64 -21.68 26.70 -34.71
N LEU A 65 -22.44 27.14 -35.71
CA LEU A 65 -22.39 28.54 -36.19
C LEU A 65 -22.91 29.54 -35.15
N MET A 66 -23.97 29.17 -34.42
CA MET A 66 -24.62 30.01 -33.41
C MET A 66 -23.99 29.85 -32.01
N ASN A 67 -22.96 29.02 -31.87
CA ASN A 67 -22.32 28.67 -30.60
C ASN A 67 -23.30 28.19 -29.52
N ILE A 68 -24.36 27.49 -29.92
CA ILE A 68 -25.38 26.94 -29.02
C ILE A 68 -24.98 25.50 -28.68
N PRO A 69 -24.90 25.14 -27.39
CA PRO A 69 -24.51 23.79 -26.99
C PRO A 69 -25.51 22.76 -27.53
N THR A 70 -25.02 21.74 -28.24
CA THR A 70 -25.87 20.65 -28.72
C THR A 70 -26.12 19.64 -27.59
N LYS A 71 -27.16 18.81 -27.72
CA LYS A 71 -27.42 17.72 -26.77
C LYS A 71 -26.23 16.76 -26.62
N LYS A 72 -25.35 16.66 -27.62
CA LYS A 72 -24.13 15.85 -27.57
C LYS A 72 -23.07 16.50 -26.69
N ASP A 73 -22.92 17.82 -26.74
CA ASP A 73 -21.92 18.54 -25.94
C ASP A 73 -22.27 18.49 -24.46
N VAL A 74 -23.56 18.64 -24.13
CA VAL A 74 -24.06 18.46 -22.75
C VAL A 74 -23.84 17.02 -22.27
N ALA A 75 -24.11 16.03 -23.12
CA ALA A 75 -23.87 14.63 -22.77
C ALA A 75 -22.39 14.31 -22.58
N ASN A 76 -21.51 14.89 -23.42
CA ASN A 76 -20.06 14.72 -23.30
C ASN A 76 -19.52 15.44 -22.05
N ALA A 77 -19.99 16.65 -21.75
CA ALA A 77 -19.61 17.36 -20.53
C ALA A 77 -20.05 16.60 -19.28
N ALA A 78 -21.28 16.07 -19.27
CA ALA A 78 -21.76 15.22 -18.18
C ALA A 78 -20.92 13.94 -18.06
N LYS A 79 -20.60 13.28 -19.17
CA LYS A 79 -19.73 12.09 -19.17
C LYS A 79 -18.33 12.39 -18.64
N LEU A 80 -17.73 13.52 -19.05
CA LEU A 80 -16.43 13.95 -18.56
C LEU A 80 -16.49 14.30 -17.06
N SER A 81 -17.59 14.89 -16.59
CA SER A 81 -17.82 15.16 -15.18
C SER A 81 -17.89 13.88 -14.36
N VAL A 82 -18.67 12.89 -14.81
CA VAL A 82 -18.75 11.57 -14.14
C VAL A 82 -17.39 10.89 -14.13
N GLN A 83 -16.65 10.92 -15.25
CA GLN A 83 -15.30 10.36 -15.29
C GLN A 83 -14.30 11.10 -14.41
N ALA A 84 -14.48 12.41 -14.21
CA ALA A 84 -13.65 13.18 -13.30
C ALA A 84 -13.96 12.82 -11.85
N GLU A 85 -15.23 12.67 -11.50
CA GLU A 85 -15.70 12.22 -10.18
C GLU A 85 -15.13 10.83 -9.86
N GLU A 86 -15.29 9.84 -10.74
CA GLU A 86 -14.72 8.50 -10.57
C GLU A 86 -13.20 8.51 -10.35
N LYS A 87 -12.47 9.39 -11.06
CA LYS A 87 -11.03 9.52 -10.89
C LYS A 87 -10.65 10.25 -9.61
N MET A 88 -11.45 11.22 -9.17
CA MET A 88 -11.24 11.92 -7.90
C MET A 88 -11.45 10.95 -6.73
N ASP A 89 -12.46 10.09 -6.79
CA ASP A 89 -12.71 9.06 -5.77
C ASP A 89 -11.53 8.07 -5.66
N LEU A 90 -11.00 7.61 -6.80
CA LEU A 90 -9.81 6.75 -6.81
C LEU A 90 -8.57 7.42 -6.23
N LEU A 91 -8.39 8.72 -6.50
CA LEU A 91 -7.28 9.48 -5.92
C LEU A 91 -7.47 9.67 -4.40
N GLU A 92 -8.69 9.91 -3.95
CA GLU A 92 -9.00 10.02 -2.52
C GLU A 92 -8.67 8.71 -1.79
N GLU A 93 -9.08 7.56 -2.34
CA GLU A 93 -8.74 6.25 -1.79
C GLU A 93 -7.22 6.03 -1.72
N GLN A 94 -6.49 6.41 -2.78
CA GLN A 94 -5.02 6.32 -2.78
C GLN A 94 -4.38 7.22 -1.73
N ILE A 95 -4.91 8.43 -1.53
CA ILE A 95 -4.41 9.36 -0.49
C ILE A 95 -4.64 8.77 0.90
N TRP A 96 -5.83 8.19 1.17
CA TRP A 96 -6.11 7.53 2.44
C TRP A 96 -5.16 6.35 2.69
N ASN A 97 -4.96 5.49 1.69
CA ASN A 97 -4.02 4.37 1.79
C ASN A 97 -2.57 4.82 2.01
N LEU A 98 -2.15 5.91 1.36
CA LEU A 98 -0.82 6.51 1.58
C LEU A 98 -0.70 7.10 2.98
N GLN A 99 -1.72 7.80 3.48
CA GLN A 99 -1.73 8.36 4.83
C GLN A 99 -1.61 7.24 5.88
N ASP A 100 -2.34 6.15 5.71
CA ASP A 100 -2.28 5.00 6.61
C ASP A 100 -0.92 4.30 6.54
N SER A 101 -0.33 4.17 5.35
CA SER A 101 1.00 3.61 5.15
C SER A 101 2.10 4.48 5.78
N VAL A 102 2.00 5.81 5.65
CA VAL A 102 2.95 6.73 6.29
C VAL A 102 2.80 6.70 7.81
N SER A 103 1.58 6.62 8.32
CA SER A 103 1.29 6.49 9.76
C SER A 103 1.86 5.19 10.34
N SER A 104 1.72 4.06 9.63
CA SER A 104 2.28 2.78 10.05
C SER A 104 3.80 2.79 10.04
N ILE A 105 4.42 3.30 8.97
CA ILE A 105 5.88 3.45 8.85
C ILE A 105 6.41 4.39 9.95
N SER A 106 5.73 5.49 10.25
CA SER A 106 6.15 6.40 11.32
C SER A 106 6.13 5.70 12.67
N LYS A 107 5.11 4.88 12.97
CA LYS A 107 5.03 4.11 14.21
C LYS A 107 6.11 3.03 14.28
N GLU A 108 6.37 2.35 13.17
CA GLU A 108 7.42 1.34 13.06
C GLU A 108 8.81 1.96 13.25
N ASN A 109 9.09 3.09 12.59
CA ASN A 109 10.35 3.83 12.74
C ASN A 109 10.57 4.25 14.20
N VAL A 110 9.54 4.77 14.88
CA VAL A 110 9.65 5.15 16.31
C VAL A 110 9.99 3.94 17.18
N ARG A 111 9.37 2.78 16.93
CA ARG A 111 9.71 1.53 17.64
C ARG A 111 11.14 1.08 17.36
N MET A 112 11.57 1.11 16.10
CA MET A 112 12.96 0.81 15.75
C MET A 112 13.94 1.75 16.45
N PHE A 113 13.63 3.05 16.52
CA PHE A 113 14.48 4.00 17.25
C PHE A 113 14.54 3.68 18.75
N GLU A 114 13.42 3.28 19.36
CA GLU A 114 13.38 2.85 20.77
C GLU A 114 14.23 1.59 21.02
N GLU A 115 14.18 0.61 20.12
CA GLU A 115 15.03 -0.58 20.15
C GLU A 115 16.51 -0.22 20.00
N VAL A 116 16.86 0.65 19.05
CA VAL A 116 18.23 1.13 18.85
C VAL A 116 18.75 1.84 20.10
N VAL A 117 17.95 2.72 20.72
CA VAL A 117 18.32 3.40 21.97
C VAL A 117 18.58 2.38 23.08
N THR A 118 17.74 1.34 23.17
CA THR A 118 17.89 0.27 24.17
C THR A 118 19.17 -0.53 23.95
N ILE A 119 19.47 -0.89 22.70
CA ILE A 119 20.71 -1.58 22.33
C ILE A 119 21.94 -0.72 22.66
N VAL A 120 21.90 0.58 22.35
CA VAL A 120 22.99 1.51 22.67
C VAL A 120 23.19 1.63 24.19
N MET A 121 22.11 1.66 24.98
CA MET A 121 22.20 1.65 26.45
C MET A 121 22.81 0.34 26.97
N GLN A 122 22.40 -0.81 26.43
CA GLN A 122 22.98 -2.10 26.79
C GLN A 122 24.47 -2.15 26.46
N MET A 123 24.85 -1.74 25.25
CA MET A 123 26.24 -1.70 24.81
C MET A 123 27.09 -0.74 25.66
N LYS A 124 26.55 0.42 26.05
CA LYS A 124 27.23 1.34 26.99
C LYS A 124 27.47 0.66 28.34
N ASN A 125 26.48 -0.05 28.88
CA ASN A 125 26.61 -0.75 30.15
C ASN A 125 27.62 -1.90 30.07
N GLU A 126 27.60 -2.68 28.99
CA GLU A 126 28.58 -3.74 28.74
C GLU A 126 29.98 -3.18 28.57
N PHE A 127 30.15 -2.10 27.81
CA PHE A 127 31.44 -1.42 27.66
C PHE A 127 31.99 -0.93 29.00
N GLN A 128 31.13 -0.36 29.85
CA GLN A 128 31.52 0.09 31.17
C GLN A 128 31.97 -1.08 32.07
N LYS A 129 31.28 -2.22 32.02
CA LYS A 129 31.70 -3.46 32.71
C LYS A 129 33.05 -3.96 32.19
N VAL A 130 33.21 -4.08 30.88
CA VAL A 130 34.48 -4.50 30.25
C VAL A 130 35.62 -3.57 30.64
N SER A 131 35.38 -2.26 30.67
CA SER A 131 36.38 -1.29 31.10
C SER A 131 36.78 -1.47 32.57
N GLN A 132 35.83 -1.85 33.43
CA GLN A 132 36.10 -2.13 34.83
C GLN A 132 36.89 -3.43 35.01
N GLU A 133 36.48 -4.51 34.33
CA GLU A 133 37.22 -5.79 34.31
C GLU A 133 38.64 -5.61 33.75
N MET A 134 38.82 -4.75 32.74
CA MET A 134 40.14 -4.44 32.19
C MET A 134 41.03 -3.73 33.22
N ALA A 135 40.48 -2.83 34.03
CA ALA A 135 41.21 -2.17 35.11
C ALA A 135 41.62 -3.16 36.20
N GLU A 136 40.72 -4.07 36.58
CA GLU A 136 41.02 -5.17 37.52
C GLU A 136 42.12 -6.09 36.96
N MET A 137 42.04 -6.45 35.67
CA MET A 137 43.06 -7.27 35.02
C MET A 137 44.42 -6.58 34.93
N GLN A 138 44.46 -5.24 34.77
CA GLN A 138 45.71 -4.47 34.85
C GLN A 138 46.32 -4.52 36.25
N ASN A 139 45.51 -4.42 37.29
CA ASN A 139 45.99 -4.57 38.68
C ASN A 139 46.55 -5.97 38.91
N VAL A 140 45.84 -7.02 38.52
CA VAL A 140 46.33 -8.41 38.61
C VAL A 140 47.63 -8.59 37.82
N LYS A 141 47.73 -8.01 36.62
CA LYS A 141 48.97 -8.03 35.83
C LYS A 141 50.13 -7.34 36.54
N ALA A 142 49.88 -6.22 37.22
CA ALA A 142 50.88 -5.52 38.01
C ALA A 142 51.34 -6.37 39.20
N GLU A 143 50.42 -7.02 39.92
CA GLU A 143 50.74 -7.95 41.02
C GLU A 143 51.53 -9.17 40.53
N LEU A 144 51.16 -9.74 39.38
CA LEU A 144 51.88 -10.89 38.82
C LEU A 144 53.30 -10.50 38.38
N SER A 145 53.49 -9.27 37.88
CA SER A 145 54.81 -8.75 37.55
C SER A 145 55.69 -8.55 38.80
N SER A 146 55.11 -8.10 39.92
CA SER A 146 55.85 -7.92 41.17
C SER A 146 56.22 -9.28 41.79
N LEU A 147 55.32 -10.26 41.74
CA LEU A 147 55.60 -11.65 42.13
C LEU A 147 56.73 -12.26 41.28
N LYS A 148 56.69 -12.07 39.96
CA LYS A 148 57.75 -12.55 39.07
C LYS A 148 59.12 -11.97 39.46
N ASN A 149 59.19 -10.66 39.73
CA ASN A 149 60.42 -10.00 40.17
C ASN A 149 60.93 -10.54 41.51
N LEU A 150 60.03 -10.87 42.46
CA LEU A 150 60.39 -11.46 43.74
C LEU A 150 60.90 -12.90 43.59
N ILE A 151 60.31 -13.70 42.69
CA ILE A 151 60.77 -15.05 42.37
C ILE A 151 62.16 -14.99 41.74
N GLU A 152 62.38 -14.14 40.73
CA GLU A 152 63.71 -13.97 40.10
C GLU A 152 64.77 -13.50 41.12
N LYS A 153 64.40 -12.65 42.09
CA LYS A 153 65.30 -12.29 43.20
C LYS A 153 65.62 -13.49 44.09
N LYS A 154 64.61 -14.28 44.48
CA LYS A 154 64.81 -15.47 45.31
C LYS A 154 65.65 -16.54 44.61
N GLU A 155 65.44 -16.75 43.31
CA GLU A 155 66.26 -17.65 42.49
C GLU A 155 67.72 -17.18 42.42
N LYS A 156 67.96 -15.88 42.21
CA LYS A 156 69.32 -15.30 42.25
C LYS A 156 69.97 -15.40 43.64
N GLU A 157 69.20 -15.29 44.71
CA GLU A 157 69.69 -15.48 46.08
C GLU A 157 69.97 -16.94 46.42
N GLN A 158 69.17 -17.89 45.89
CA GLN A 158 69.40 -19.33 46.04
C GLN A 158 70.62 -19.78 45.24
N GLN A 159 70.80 -19.32 44.00
CA GLN A 159 72.00 -19.57 43.20
C GLN A 159 73.25 -19.00 43.88
N LYS A 160 73.21 -17.78 44.44
CA LYS A 160 74.33 -17.23 45.23
C LYS A 160 74.64 -18.04 46.51
N LYS A 161 73.63 -18.65 47.14
CA LYS A 161 73.83 -19.54 48.30
C LYS A 161 74.39 -20.90 47.90
N GLU A 162 74.04 -21.43 46.74
CA GLU A 162 74.64 -22.66 46.18
C GLU A 162 76.08 -22.43 45.68
N SER A 163 76.38 -21.29 45.03
CA SER A 163 77.75 -20.94 44.64
C SER A 163 78.68 -20.75 45.85
N LYS A 164 78.17 -20.17 46.95
CA LYS A 164 78.92 -20.08 48.22
C LYS A 164 79.15 -21.46 48.86
N LYS A 165 78.17 -22.37 48.82
CA LYS A 165 78.34 -23.76 49.29
C LYS A 165 79.32 -24.59 48.45
N LEU A 166 79.50 -24.28 47.16
CA LEU A 166 80.53 -24.91 46.31
C LEU A 166 81.93 -24.34 46.59
N GLN A 167 82.07 -23.02 46.79
CA GLN A 167 83.36 -22.40 47.15
C GLN A 167 83.86 -22.88 48.53
N ASP A 168 82.96 -23.06 49.51
CA ASP A 168 83.32 -23.60 50.82
C ASP A 168 83.71 -25.09 50.77
N LYS A 169 83.32 -25.84 49.72
CA LYS A 169 83.74 -27.24 49.52
C LYS A 169 85.07 -27.38 48.77
N GLU A 170 85.40 -26.46 47.86
CA GLU A 170 86.72 -26.44 47.20
C GLU A 170 87.85 -25.96 48.13
N LEU A 171 87.55 -25.07 49.10
CA LEU A 171 88.55 -24.60 50.06
C LEU A 171 89.00 -25.67 51.07
N VAL A 172 88.25 -26.76 51.24
CA VAL A 172 88.57 -27.85 52.19
C VAL A 172 89.43 -28.96 51.58
N LEU A 173 89.56 -29.02 50.24
CA LEU A 173 90.33 -30.08 49.55
C LEU A 173 91.75 -29.69 49.10
N THR A 174 92.18 -28.43 49.26
CA THR A 174 93.51 -27.96 48.84
C THR A 174 94.46 -27.56 49.99
N GLY A 175 94.04 -27.76 51.24
CA GLY A 175 94.71 -27.18 52.40
C GLY A 175 95.51 -28.12 53.32
N THR A 176 95.94 -29.31 52.90
CA THR A 176 96.92 -30.10 53.68
C THR A 176 97.83 -30.94 52.78
N ASN A 177 98.86 -30.33 52.19
CA ASN A 177 100.13 -31.02 51.97
C ASN A 177 101.27 -30.05 51.60
N THR A 178 102.47 -30.37 52.11
CA THR A 178 103.79 -29.70 51.96
C THR A 178 103.95 -28.45 52.83
N SER A 179 104.70 -28.42 53.95
CA SER A 179 105.96 -29.07 54.37
C SER A 179 107.18 -28.68 53.54
N LYS A 180 107.78 -27.53 53.87
CA LYS A 180 109.22 -27.31 54.16
C LYS A 180 109.53 -25.83 54.27
#